data_AF-A0AAJ2LSB7-F1
#
_entry.id   AF-A0AAJ2LSB7-F1
#
_cell.length_a   1.000
_cell.length_b   1.000
_cell.length_c   1.000
_cell.angle_alpha   90.00
_cell.angle_beta   90.00
_cell.angle_gamma   90.00
#
_symmetry.space_group_name_H-M   'P 1'
#
loop_
_entity.id
_entity.type
_entity.pdbx_description
1 polymer ?
#
loop_
_entity_poly.entity_id
_entity_poly.type
_entity_poly.pdbx_seq_one_letter_code
_entity_poly.pdbx_strand_id
1 'polypeptide(L)'
;KGYPYEGSPFFKDESNGRFANIKLVKKPQLGKLSFEYEQPCPDNSSTRPEETCYGGKITYKSNNIFSTFNDSFSYKVLDKELLESNEAEVKLTNTATTTDDTRGNSGNSSGGGGGSNGG
;
A
#
# COMPACT_ATOMS: atom_id res chain seq x y z
N LYS A 1 18.70 28.46 -17.46
CA LYS A 1 18.50 29.40 -16.34
C LYS A 1 17.44 28.79 -15.44
N GLY A 2 17.84 28.21 -14.31
CA GLY A 2 16.91 27.68 -13.32
C GLY A 2 16.33 28.84 -12.53
N TYR A 3 14.99 28.95 -12.50
CA TYR A 3 14.32 29.90 -11.62
C TYR A 3 14.65 29.51 -10.16
N PRO A 4 14.93 30.48 -9.27
CA PRO A 4 15.04 30.18 -7.86
C PRO A 4 13.63 29.82 -7.37
N TYR A 5 13.33 28.53 -7.28
CA TYR A 5 12.09 28.06 -6.64
C TYR A 5 12.28 28.24 -5.13
N GLU A 6 12.09 29.47 -4.66
CA GLU A 6 11.99 29.77 -3.23
C GLU A 6 10.65 29.21 -2.73
N GLY A 7 10.66 27.92 -2.39
CA GLY A 7 9.53 27.22 -1.79
C GLY A 7 9.19 25.89 -2.46
N SER A 8 8.63 24.98 -1.68
CA SER A 8 8.04 23.74 -2.18
C SER A 8 6.85 24.07 -3.10
N PRO A 9 6.70 23.40 -4.26
CA PRO A 9 5.48 23.54 -5.08
C PRO A 9 4.26 22.88 -4.42
N PHE A 10 4.46 22.09 -3.37
CA PHE A 10 3.44 21.35 -2.65
C PHE A 10 3.00 22.05 -1.37
N PHE A 11 1.74 21.83 -1.00
CA PHE A 11 1.21 22.24 0.29
C PHE A 11 2.10 21.75 1.44
N LYS A 12 2.44 22.69 2.32
CA LYS A 12 3.13 22.46 3.58
C LYS A 12 2.30 23.11 4.66
N ASP A 13 1.96 22.34 5.69
CA ASP A 13 1.35 22.88 6.89
C ASP A 13 2.40 23.78 7.59
N GLU A 14 2.12 25.08 7.64
CA GLU A 14 3.05 26.07 8.21
C GLU A 14 3.18 25.95 9.72
N SER A 15 2.18 25.40 10.42
CA SER A 15 2.19 25.28 11.87
C SER A 15 3.16 24.23 12.38
N ASN A 16 3.38 23.16 11.61
CA ASN A 16 4.21 22.03 12.01
C ASN A 16 5.29 21.67 10.98
N GLY A 17 5.29 22.35 9.83
CA GLY A 17 6.23 22.18 8.75
C GLY A 17 6.06 20.88 7.94
N ARG A 18 4.92 20.18 8.05
CA ARG A 18 4.71 18.86 7.44
C ARG A 18 4.08 18.97 6.05
N PHE A 19 4.51 18.10 5.15
CA PHE A 19 3.92 17.94 3.81
C PHE A 19 2.88 16.85 3.85
N ALA A 20 1.63 17.21 4.15
CA ALA A 20 0.48 16.30 4.07
C ALA A 20 -0.43 16.71 2.92
N ASN A 21 0.08 16.55 1.71
CA ASN A 21 -0.49 17.05 0.47
C ASN A 21 -1.08 15.93 -0.40
N ILE A 22 -1.12 14.68 0.06
CA ILE A 22 -1.62 13.55 -0.70
C ILE A 22 -3.05 13.22 -0.28
N LYS A 23 -3.97 13.23 -1.23
CA LYS A 23 -5.36 12.80 -1.02
C LYS A 23 -5.59 11.46 -1.70
N LEU A 24 -6.06 10.46 -0.95
CA LEU A 24 -6.48 9.18 -1.54
C LEU A 24 -7.83 9.33 -2.23
N VAL A 25 -7.89 8.93 -3.50
CA VAL A 25 -9.14 8.83 -4.28
C VAL A 25 -9.71 7.42 -4.15
N LYS A 26 -8.85 6.40 -4.29
CA LYS A 26 -9.22 4.99 -4.11
C LYS A 26 -8.22 4.31 -3.19
N LYS A 27 -8.74 3.62 -2.16
CA LYS A 27 -7.94 2.82 -1.23
C LYS A 27 -7.62 1.43 -1.82
N PRO A 28 -6.46 0.85 -1.47
CA PRO A 28 -6.14 -0.53 -1.85
C PRO A 28 -7.16 -1.52 -1.25
N GLN A 29 -7.36 -2.63 -1.94
CA GLN A 29 -8.35 -3.65 -1.55
C GLN A 29 -7.71 -4.82 -0.78
N LEU A 30 -6.46 -5.15 -1.09
CA LEU A 30 -5.77 -6.34 -0.60
C LEU A 30 -4.71 -6.02 0.46
N GLY A 31 -4.47 -4.74 0.72
CA GLY A 31 -3.58 -4.29 1.79
C GLY A 31 -4.04 -3.00 2.46
N LYS A 32 -3.21 -2.54 3.39
CA LYS A 32 -3.42 -1.30 4.15
C LYS A 32 -2.27 -0.35 3.87
N LEU A 33 -2.60 0.93 3.70
CA LEU A 33 -1.63 2.02 3.67
C LEU A 33 -1.48 2.60 5.07
N SER A 34 -0.26 3.00 5.41
CA SER A 34 0.07 3.77 6.59
C SER A 34 0.94 4.94 6.18
N PHE A 35 0.70 6.09 6.80
CA PHE A 35 1.35 7.35 6.46
C PHE A 35 2.05 7.91 7.68
N GLU A 36 3.09 8.69 7.44
CA GLU A 36 3.84 9.34 8.52
C GLU A 36 3.09 10.55 9.08
N TYR A 37 2.41 11.28 8.20
CA TYR A 37 1.58 12.43 8.57
C TYR A 37 0.16 12.23 8.07
N GLU A 38 -0.81 12.52 8.93
CA GLU A 38 -2.23 12.55 8.62
C GLU A 38 -2.80 13.84 9.22
N GLN A 39 -3.56 14.59 8.43
CA GLN A 39 -4.27 15.78 8.88
C GLN A 39 -5.55 15.95 8.08
N PRO A 40 -6.54 16.71 8.58
CA PRO A 40 -7.64 17.16 7.73
C PRO A 40 -7.08 17.83 6.48
N CYS A 41 -7.63 17.51 5.30
CA CYS A 41 -7.19 18.15 4.08
C CYS A 41 -7.37 19.68 4.20
N PRO A 42 -6.32 20.47 3.90
CA PRO A 42 -6.47 21.91 3.84
C PRO A 42 -7.47 22.25 2.73
N ASP A 43 -8.55 22.92 3.08
CA ASP A 43 -9.64 23.21 2.17
C ASP A 43 -9.65 24.71 1.84
N ASN A 44 -9.87 25.04 0.57
CA ASN A 44 -10.22 26.40 0.14
C ASN A 44 -11.74 26.59 0.01
N SER A 45 -12.54 25.52 0.16
CA SER A 45 -13.94 25.44 -0.25
C SER A 45 -14.93 25.06 0.87
N SER A 46 -14.48 24.78 2.10
CA SER A 46 -15.33 24.37 3.24
C SER A 46 -16.29 23.20 2.97
N THR A 47 -16.03 22.40 1.94
CA THR A 47 -16.94 21.33 1.47
C THR A 47 -16.44 19.93 1.82
N ARG A 48 -15.24 19.82 2.40
CA ARG A 48 -14.57 18.52 2.63
C ARG A 48 -14.06 18.32 4.06
N PRO A 49 -14.86 18.58 5.11
CA PRO A 49 -14.41 18.47 6.50
C PRO A 49 -14.03 17.05 6.93
N GLU A 50 -14.47 16.02 6.19
CA GLU A 50 -14.20 14.62 6.50
C GLU A 50 -13.01 14.02 5.73
N GLU A 51 -12.39 14.78 4.82
CA GLU A 51 -11.29 14.26 4.01
C GLU A 51 -9.95 14.38 4.76
N THR A 52 -9.22 13.25 4.84
CA THR A 52 -7.86 13.22 5.39
C THR A 52 -6.84 13.31 4.26
N CYS A 53 -5.88 14.22 4.44
CA CYS A 53 -4.71 14.33 3.61
C CYS A 53 -3.51 13.73 4.33
N TYR A 54 -2.64 13.12 3.54
CA TYR A 54 -1.56 12.26 3.98
C TYR A 54 -0.20 12.78 3.51
N GLY A 55 0.84 12.38 4.21
CA GLY A 55 2.18 12.91 4.00
C GLY A 55 3.31 12.01 4.48
N GLY A 56 4.52 12.40 4.10
CA GLY A 56 5.76 11.73 4.49
C GLY A 56 5.87 10.32 3.91
N LYS A 57 6.49 9.41 4.66
CA LYS A 57 6.71 8.03 4.20
C LYS A 57 5.39 7.26 4.11
N ILE A 58 5.09 6.74 2.93
CA ILE A 58 3.95 5.82 2.69
C ILE A 58 4.44 4.38 2.82
N THR A 59 3.79 3.60 3.66
CA THR A 59 4.06 2.16 3.82
C THR A 59 2.83 1.37 3.41
N TYR A 60 3.00 0.42 2.48
CA TYR A 60 1.97 -0.54 2.12
C TYR A 60 2.24 -1.88 2.82
N LYS A 61 1.20 -2.44 3.46
CA LYS A 61 1.22 -3.76 4.06
C LYS A 61 0.15 -4.64 3.42
N SER A 62 0.56 -5.67 2.68
CA SER A 62 -0.36 -6.67 2.14
C SER A 62 -1.01 -7.47 3.27
N ASN A 63 -2.29 -7.82 3.11
CA ASN A 63 -2.98 -8.74 4.02
C ASN A 63 -2.55 -10.21 3.78
N ASN A 64 -2.02 -10.54 2.60
CA ASN A 64 -1.50 -11.87 2.27
C ASN A 64 -0.15 -11.77 1.56
N ILE A 65 0.90 -12.33 2.17
CA ILE A 65 2.29 -12.28 1.68
C ILE A 65 2.71 -13.55 0.92
N PHE A 66 1.86 -14.59 0.90
CA PHE A 66 2.22 -15.93 0.39
C PHE A 66 1.65 -16.23 -1.00
N SER A 67 0.72 -15.42 -1.51
CA SER A 67 0.16 -15.57 -2.86
C SER A 67 0.53 -14.40 -3.76
N THR A 68 0.52 -14.66 -5.06
CA THR A 68 0.52 -13.58 -6.06
C THR A 68 -0.70 -12.69 -5.84
N PHE A 69 -0.50 -11.38 -5.95
CA PHE A 69 -1.59 -10.42 -5.83
C PHE A 69 -1.33 -9.22 -6.70
N ASN A 70 -2.42 -8.62 -7.17
CA ASN A 70 -2.41 -7.31 -7.79
C ASN A 70 -3.32 -6.40 -6.96
N ASP A 71 -2.79 -5.27 -6.51
CA ASP A 71 -3.56 -4.24 -5.83
C ASP A 71 -3.30 -2.88 -6.48
N SER A 72 -4.17 -1.93 -6.22
CA SER A 72 -4.03 -0.57 -6.75
C SER A 72 -4.65 0.44 -5.80
N PHE A 73 -4.06 1.62 -5.77
CA PHE A 73 -4.67 2.78 -5.13
C PHE A 73 -4.43 4.00 -6.00
N SER A 74 -5.36 4.95 -5.95
CA SER A 74 -5.22 6.22 -6.67
C SER A 74 -5.24 7.39 -5.73
N TYR A 75 -4.52 8.44 -6.10
CA TYR A 75 -4.31 9.62 -5.29
C TYR A 75 -4.23 10.89 -6.14
N LYS A 76 -4.44 12.02 -5.49
CA LYS A 76 -4.16 13.35 -6.00
C LYS A 76 -3.22 14.07 -5.07
N VAL A 77 -2.56 15.10 -5.58
CA VAL A 77 -1.63 15.92 -4.80
C VAL A 77 -2.11 17.35 -4.78
N LEU A 78 -2.04 17.98 -3.61
CA LEU A 78 -2.29 19.40 -3.42
C LEU A 78 -1.00 20.19 -3.67
N ASP A 79 -1.11 21.20 -4.51
CA ASP A 79 -0.06 22.20 -4.65
C ASP A 79 -0.10 23.23 -3.50
N LYS A 80 0.83 24.19 -3.52
CA LYS A 80 0.89 25.27 -2.53
C LYS A 80 -0.35 26.18 -2.50
N GLU A 81 -1.15 26.19 -3.57
CA GLU A 81 -2.39 26.99 -3.71
C GLU A 81 -3.64 26.17 -3.34
N LEU A 82 -3.44 24.95 -2.80
CA LEU A 82 -4.49 24.00 -2.42
C LEU A 82 -5.28 23.46 -3.62
N LEU A 83 -4.72 23.53 -4.83
CA LEU A 83 -5.32 22.94 -6.01
C LEU A 83 -4.94 21.46 -6.14
N GLU A 84 -5.91 20.63 -6.51
CA GLU A 84 -5.67 19.22 -6.78
C GLU A 84 -5.02 19.01 -8.14
N SER A 85 -4.02 18.14 -8.18
CA SER A 85 -3.50 17.57 -9.43
C SER A 85 -4.56 16.70 -10.14
N ASN A 86 -4.23 16.29 -11.36
CA ASN A 86 -4.89 15.13 -11.96
C ASN A 86 -4.71 13.88 -11.08
N GLU A 87 -5.63 12.93 -11.21
CA GLU A 87 -5.54 11.65 -10.50
C GLU A 87 -4.36 10.82 -11.02
N ALA A 88 -3.60 10.25 -10.10
CA ALA A 88 -2.52 9.33 -10.34
C ALA A 88 -2.87 7.94 -9.77
N GLU A 89 -2.50 6.88 -10.48
CA GLU A 89 -2.73 5.49 -10.07
C GLU A 89 -1.40 4.81 -9.74
N VAL A 90 -1.34 4.12 -8.59
CA VAL A 90 -0.25 3.23 -8.21
C VAL A 90 -0.73 1.80 -8.30
N LYS A 91 0.00 0.98 -9.05
CA LYS A 91 -0.24 -0.47 -9.18
C LYS A 91 0.83 -1.23 -8.42
N LEU A 92 0.39 -2.15 -7.56
CA LEU A 92 1.23 -3.06 -6.81
C LEU A 92 1.03 -4.46 -7.36
N THR A 93 2.08 -5.01 -7.93
CA THR A 93 2.07 -6.35 -8.52
C THR A 93 3.08 -7.22 -7.79
N ASN A 94 2.59 -8.23 -7.08
CA ASN A 94 3.42 -9.27 -6.49
C ASN A 94 3.32 -10.54 -7.34
N THR A 95 4.42 -10.87 -8.02
CA THR A 95 4.53 -12.07 -8.86
C THR A 95 5.24 -13.23 -8.16
N ALA A 96 5.65 -13.08 -6.89
CA ALA A 96 6.38 -14.13 -6.20
C ALA A 96 5.47 -15.34 -5.91
N THR A 97 5.85 -16.50 -6.44
CA THR A 97 5.31 -17.81 -6.07
C THR A 97 6.27 -18.45 -5.07
N THR A 98 5.78 -18.92 -3.92
CA THR A 98 6.61 -19.76 -3.04
C THR A 98 6.70 -21.14 -3.68
N THR A 99 7.86 -21.54 -4.18
CA THR A 99 8.09 -22.90 -4.70
C THR A 99 8.45 -23.92 -3.60
N ASP A 100 8.34 -23.55 -2.32
CA ASP A 100 8.57 -24.47 -1.21
C ASP A 100 7.34 -25.38 -0.97
N ASP A 101 7.05 -26.22 -1.95
CA ASP A 101 6.38 -27.50 -1.69
C ASP A 101 7.42 -28.62 -1.70
N THR A 102 8.28 -28.62 -0.67
CA THR A 102 9.10 -29.77 -0.32
C THR A 102 8.44 -30.62 0.76
N ARG A 103 7.09 -30.64 0.83
CA ARG A 103 6.40 -31.79 1.42
C ARG A 103 6.60 -32.98 0.50
N GLY A 104 7.81 -33.53 0.56
CA GLY A 104 8.19 -34.77 -0.06
C GLY A 104 7.12 -35.80 0.24
N ASN A 105 6.42 -36.19 -0.82
CA ASN A 105 5.56 -37.34 -0.91
C ASN A 105 6.42 -38.59 -0.68
N SER A 106 6.87 -38.82 0.55
CA SER A 106 7.64 -39.99 0.99
C SER A 106 6.86 -40.67 2.11
N GLY A 107 5.72 -41.24 1.73
CA GLY A 107 4.89 -42.09 2.58
C GLY A 107 4.25 -43.20 1.77
N ASN A 108 4.92 -43.72 0.74
CA ASN A 108 4.47 -44.88 -0.03
C ASN A 108 5.38 -46.08 0.25
N SER A 109 5.19 -46.71 1.42
CA SER A 109 5.68 -48.06 1.68
C SER A 109 4.49 -49.02 1.58
N SER A 110 4.14 -49.38 0.35
CA SER A 110 3.35 -50.57 0.09
C SER A 110 4.24 -51.81 0.26
N GLY A 111 4.04 -52.54 1.35
CA GLY A 111 4.42 -53.95 1.49
C GLY A 111 3.39 -54.54 2.46
N GLY A 112 2.49 -55.42 2.07
CA GLY A 112 2.74 -56.72 1.43
C GLY A 112 2.36 -57.76 2.48
N GLY A 113 1.29 -58.53 2.24
CA GLY A 113 0.65 -59.38 3.24
C GLY A 113 1.44 -60.62 3.69
N GLY A 114 0.87 -61.30 4.70
CA GLY A 114 1.31 -62.58 5.30
C GLY A 114 1.29 -62.44 6.83
N GLY A 115 0.60 -63.23 7.65
CA GLY A 115 0.20 -64.64 7.55
C GLY A 115 0.74 -65.38 8.79
N SER A 116 -0.12 -65.53 9.81
CA SER A 116 -0.22 -66.56 10.87
C SER A 116 0.97 -67.03 11.76
N ASN A 117 0.58 -67.26 13.03
CA ASN A 117 1.02 -68.25 14.06
C ASN A 117 2.08 -67.90 15.13
N GLY A 118 1.64 -68.02 16.39
CA GLY A 118 2.23 -68.94 17.36
C GLY A 118 2.91 -68.34 18.59
N GLY A 119 2.40 -68.65 19.79
CA GLY A 119 3.09 -68.50 21.08
C GLY A 119 2.23 -67.94 22.19
#